data_AF-A0A2M8Q9A1-F1
#
_entry.id   AF-A0A2M8Q9A1-F1
#
_cell.length_a   1.000
_cell.length_b   1.000
_cell.length_c   1.000
_cell.angle_alpha   90.00
_cell.angle_beta   90.00
_cell.angle_gamma   90.00
#
_symmetry.space_group_name_H-M   'P 1'
#
loop_
_entity.id
_entity.type
_entity.pdbx_description
1 polymer ?
#
loop_
_entity_poly.entity_id
_entity_poly.type
_entity_poly.pdbx_seq_one_letter_code
_entity_poly.pdbx_strand_id
1 'polypeptide(L)'
;SYSHITRLLTISVQTGESAPDNNVEYFGLGHNSHDTLYRTPFGAVNPGDTVTLRFRTYANDVTGVRMRVWSTAANAQSFINMERMASGVSCYDPAQEDRRCDFWQATLTPDVPTTLYYRFIVQDGTATAYYDDDDFRNGGWGEARPSLRDNSYAITVFDPDFQPIPWMQNAVVYQIFPDRFRDGRANNNPKGNEPRYGYPPEPLDQIIVKRWGDLPEGYCRHYQSPAQPCTEGPRGRDYFGGDLRGVMQRLQYLKALGVTVIYLNPIFEAGSNHAYDTQDYYQIDKFFGDNQEFQQLVRLAEQQGIRIVLDGVFNHVSSDSPYFD
;
A
#
# COMPACT_ATOMS: atom_id res chain seq x y z
N SER A 1 -35.56 -27.16 -6.12
CA SER A 1 -36.64 -26.84 -5.17
C SER A 1 -36.68 -27.88 -4.05
N TYR A 2 -37.13 -27.52 -2.85
CA TYR A 2 -37.24 -28.43 -1.71
C TYR A 2 -38.72 -28.66 -1.35
N SER A 3 -39.14 -29.92 -1.27
CA SER A 3 -40.49 -30.28 -0.85
C SER A 3 -40.52 -30.61 0.64
N HIS A 4 -41.25 -29.81 1.42
CA HIS A 4 -41.42 -30.06 2.86
C HIS A 4 -42.25 -31.32 3.16
N ILE A 5 -43.04 -31.81 2.19
CA ILE A 5 -43.92 -32.98 2.35
C ILE A 5 -43.14 -34.27 2.08
N THR A 6 -42.38 -34.32 0.98
CA THR A 6 -41.63 -35.53 0.60
C THR A 6 -40.19 -35.52 1.13
N ARG A 7 -39.74 -34.40 1.73
CA ARG A 7 -38.36 -34.16 2.18
C ARG A 7 -37.31 -34.38 1.08
N LEU A 8 -37.71 -34.31 -0.18
CA LEU A 8 -36.82 -34.43 -1.32
C LEU A 8 -36.35 -33.05 -1.75
N LEU A 9 -35.03 -32.92 -1.88
CA LEU A 9 -34.37 -31.83 -2.57
C LEU A 9 -34.28 -32.20 -4.05
N THR A 10 -35.03 -31.51 -4.90
CA THR A 10 -34.91 -31.63 -6.34
C THR A 10 -33.89 -30.62 -6.83
N ILE A 11 -32.75 -31.12 -7.29
CA ILE A 11 -31.73 -30.34 -8.01
C ILE A 11 -31.97 -30.58 -9.50
N SER A 12 -32.49 -29.58 -10.19
CA SER A 12 -32.57 -29.59 -11.65
C SER A 12 -31.27 -29.00 -12.17
N VAL A 13 -30.42 -29.83 -12.77
CA VAL A 13 -29.26 -29.35 -13.52
C VAL A 13 -29.77 -29.04 -14.93
N GLN A 14 -29.96 -27.76 -15.25
CA GLN A 14 -30.20 -27.36 -16.62
C GLN A 14 -28.85 -27.31 -17.35
N THR A 15 -28.72 -28.14 -18.39
CA THR A 15 -27.55 -28.15 -19.29
C THR A 15 -27.80 -27.36 -20.57
N GLY A 16 -28.73 -26.39 -20.53
CA GLY A 16 -29.03 -25.50 -21.64
C GLY A 16 -28.05 -24.33 -21.72
N GLU A 17 -28.00 -23.69 -22.90
CA GLU A 17 -27.42 -22.35 -23.02
C GLU A 17 -28.18 -21.38 -22.10
N SER A 18 -27.47 -20.48 -21.45
CA SER A 18 -28.08 -19.44 -20.59
C SER A 18 -29.07 -18.61 -21.41
N ALA A 19 -30.19 -18.24 -20.80
CA ALA A 19 -31.26 -17.52 -21.45
C ALA A 19 -32.00 -16.64 -20.43
N PRO A 20 -32.70 -15.58 -20.88
CA PRO A 20 -33.47 -14.73 -19.96
C PRO A 20 -34.64 -15.52 -19.37
N ASP A 21 -34.58 -15.85 -18.09
CA ASP A 21 -35.53 -16.75 -17.41
C ASP A 21 -35.98 -16.24 -16.03
N ASN A 22 -35.67 -14.97 -15.71
CA ASN A 22 -35.82 -14.33 -14.41
C ASN A 22 -34.86 -14.89 -13.34
N ASN A 23 -33.66 -15.28 -13.73
CA ASN A 23 -32.59 -15.69 -12.85
C ASN A 23 -31.23 -15.25 -13.39
N VAL A 24 -30.51 -14.44 -12.62
CA VAL A 24 -29.14 -14.02 -12.99
C VAL A 24 -28.14 -15.10 -12.59
N GLU A 25 -27.36 -15.61 -13.55
CA GLU A 25 -26.32 -16.62 -13.28
C GLU A 25 -25.01 -16.00 -12.78
N TYR A 26 -24.77 -16.09 -11.46
CA TYR A 26 -23.69 -15.34 -10.80
C TYR A 26 -22.27 -15.72 -11.27
N PHE A 27 -22.05 -16.96 -11.68
CA PHE A 27 -20.74 -17.43 -12.15
C PHE A 27 -20.30 -16.76 -13.47
N GLY A 28 -21.26 -16.34 -14.31
CA GLY A 28 -20.97 -15.63 -15.55
C GLY A 28 -20.63 -14.15 -15.32
N LEU A 29 -21.04 -13.59 -14.18
CA LEU A 29 -20.81 -12.18 -13.85
C LEU A 29 -19.32 -11.90 -13.62
N GLY A 30 -18.84 -10.76 -14.11
CA GLY A 30 -17.43 -10.43 -13.92
C GLY A 30 -17.04 -9.00 -14.29
N HIS A 31 -16.27 -8.38 -13.42
CA HIS A 31 -15.51 -7.17 -13.71
C HIS A 31 -14.22 -7.20 -12.91
N ASN A 32 -13.08 -6.98 -13.58
CA ASN A 32 -11.78 -6.84 -12.93
C ASN A 32 -11.21 -5.46 -13.23
N SER A 33 -11.27 -4.55 -12.25
CA SER A 33 -10.82 -3.16 -12.44
C SER A 33 -9.31 -3.01 -12.69
N HIS A 34 -8.51 -4.08 -12.51
CA HIS A 34 -7.07 -4.11 -12.79
C HIS A 34 -6.73 -4.71 -14.16
N ASP A 35 -7.72 -5.26 -14.86
CA ASP A 35 -7.54 -5.86 -16.18
C ASP A 35 -8.09 -4.95 -17.28
N THR A 36 -7.25 -4.70 -18.29
CA THR A 36 -7.56 -3.87 -19.44
C THR A 36 -8.73 -4.36 -20.30
N LEU A 37 -9.10 -5.64 -20.19
CA LEU A 37 -10.34 -6.15 -20.79
C LEU A 37 -11.56 -5.46 -20.18
N TYR A 38 -11.55 -5.14 -18.89
CA TYR A 38 -12.69 -4.62 -18.16
C TYR A 38 -12.61 -3.12 -17.87
N ARG A 39 -11.41 -2.54 -17.82
CA ARG A 39 -11.24 -1.11 -17.58
C ARG A 39 -10.09 -0.52 -18.41
N THR A 40 -10.36 0.57 -19.13
CA THR A 40 -9.31 1.28 -19.88
C THR A 40 -9.56 2.78 -19.84
N PRO A 41 -8.56 3.62 -19.49
CA PRO A 41 -7.24 3.25 -18.99
C PRO A 41 -7.29 2.68 -17.56
N PHE A 42 -6.22 1.98 -17.17
CA PHE A 42 -6.01 1.56 -15.79
C PHE A 42 -5.53 2.73 -14.92
N GLY A 43 -5.89 2.73 -13.63
CA GLY A 43 -5.45 3.74 -12.68
C GLY A 43 -6.22 5.07 -12.74
N ALA A 44 -5.62 6.12 -12.18
CA ALA A 44 -6.17 7.47 -12.19
C ALA A 44 -6.15 8.07 -13.60
N VAL A 45 -7.07 9.00 -13.88
CA VAL A 45 -7.25 9.61 -15.21
C VAL A 45 -7.29 11.12 -15.14
N ASN A 46 -7.01 11.79 -16.27
CA ASN A 46 -7.15 13.22 -16.36
C ASN A 46 -8.61 13.63 -16.56
N PRO A 47 -9.00 14.85 -16.16
CA PRO A 47 -10.21 15.47 -16.67
C PRO A 47 -10.22 15.46 -18.21
N GLY A 48 -11.33 15.01 -18.80
CA GLY A 48 -11.52 14.86 -20.25
C GLY A 48 -11.12 13.50 -20.81
N ASP A 49 -10.41 12.66 -20.06
CA ASP A 49 -10.10 11.30 -20.51
C ASP A 49 -11.37 10.43 -20.53
N THR A 50 -11.50 9.59 -21.56
CA THR A 50 -12.58 8.60 -21.62
C THR A 50 -12.18 7.31 -20.92
N VAL A 51 -12.93 6.94 -19.88
CA VAL A 51 -12.84 5.65 -19.20
C VAL A 51 -13.87 4.70 -19.77
N THR A 52 -13.39 3.60 -20.35
CA THR A 52 -14.22 2.48 -20.79
C THR A 52 -14.31 1.46 -19.67
N LEU A 53 -15.53 1.07 -19.31
CA LEU A 53 -15.81 0.03 -18.33
C LEU A 53 -16.61 -1.09 -19.02
N ARG A 54 -16.16 -2.33 -18.84
CA ARG A 54 -16.85 -3.52 -19.33
C ARG A 54 -17.28 -4.44 -18.22
N PHE A 55 -18.36 -5.16 -18.45
CA PHE A 55 -18.92 -6.13 -17.52
C PHE A 55 -19.28 -7.40 -18.30
N ARG A 56 -18.85 -8.55 -17.79
CA ARG A 56 -19.11 -9.86 -18.38
C ARG A 56 -20.36 -10.48 -17.77
N THR A 57 -21.16 -11.15 -18.59
CA THR A 57 -22.21 -12.09 -18.17
C THR A 57 -22.09 -13.37 -18.98
N TYR A 58 -22.75 -14.48 -18.59
CA TYR A 58 -22.93 -15.57 -19.54
C TYR A 58 -23.73 -15.09 -20.75
N ALA A 59 -23.50 -15.74 -21.89
CA ALA A 59 -24.13 -15.36 -23.14
C ALA A 59 -25.65 -15.53 -23.04
N ASN A 60 -26.38 -14.48 -23.36
CA ASN A 60 -27.85 -14.41 -23.33
C ASN A 60 -28.51 -14.61 -21.95
N ASP A 61 -27.75 -14.67 -20.86
CA ASP A 61 -28.27 -14.82 -19.49
C ASP A 61 -29.17 -13.64 -19.07
N VAL A 62 -28.75 -12.41 -19.35
CA VAL A 62 -29.37 -11.21 -18.77
C VAL A 62 -30.06 -10.33 -19.81
N THR A 63 -31.15 -9.66 -19.40
CA THR A 63 -31.86 -8.69 -20.24
C THR A 63 -31.18 -7.33 -20.28
N GLY A 64 -30.40 -6.97 -19.25
CA GLY A 64 -29.67 -5.72 -19.24
C GLY A 64 -28.67 -5.57 -18.09
N VAL A 65 -27.68 -4.72 -18.32
CA VAL A 65 -26.72 -4.29 -17.31
C VAL A 65 -26.74 -2.76 -17.23
N ARG A 66 -26.83 -2.23 -16.02
CA ARG A 66 -26.76 -0.79 -15.74
C ARG A 66 -25.63 -0.52 -14.77
N MET A 67 -24.92 0.57 -14.95
CA MET A 67 -23.94 1.06 -14.00
C MET A 67 -24.52 2.21 -13.19
N ARG A 68 -24.34 2.19 -11.87
CA ARG A 68 -24.55 3.36 -11.00
C ARG A 68 -23.20 4.02 -10.81
N VAL A 69 -23.13 5.33 -11.01
CA VAL A 69 -21.91 6.12 -10.79
C VAL A 69 -22.23 7.27 -9.86
N TRP A 70 -21.46 7.43 -8.79
CA TRP A 70 -21.50 8.57 -7.89
C TRP A 70 -20.29 9.46 -8.15
N SER A 71 -20.49 10.77 -8.31
CA SER A 71 -19.41 11.75 -8.42
C SER A 71 -19.33 12.59 -7.16
N THR A 72 -18.15 12.64 -6.55
CA THR A 72 -17.91 13.50 -5.38
C THR A 72 -18.00 14.99 -5.71
N ALA A 73 -17.49 15.42 -6.87
CA ALA A 73 -17.59 16.81 -7.30
C ALA A 73 -19.04 17.27 -7.56
N ALA A 74 -19.87 16.39 -8.14
CA ALA A 74 -21.28 16.70 -8.38
C ALA A 74 -22.18 16.46 -7.15
N ASN A 75 -21.66 15.74 -6.14
CA ASN A 75 -22.41 15.25 -4.99
C ASN A 75 -23.73 14.54 -5.38
N ALA A 76 -23.67 13.73 -6.43
CA ALA A 76 -24.84 13.10 -7.03
C ALA A 76 -24.49 11.76 -7.69
N GLN A 77 -25.51 10.91 -7.85
CA GLN A 77 -25.42 9.69 -8.65
C GLN A 77 -26.13 9.82 -10.00
N SER A 78 -25.58 9.14 -11.00
CA SER A 78 -26.20 8.88 -12.30
C SER A 78 -26.28 7.38 -12.54
N PHE A 79 -27.13 7.01 -13.48
CA PHE A 79 -27.31 5.64 -13.92
C PHE A 79 -27.12 5.56 -15.44
N ILE A 80 -26.30 4.63 -15.88
CA ILE A 80 -25.89 4.49 -17.28
C ILE A 80 -26.22 3.07 -17.72
N ASN A 81 -27.12 2.93 -18.70
CA ASN A 81 -27.35 1.63 -19.32
C ASN A 81 -26.11 1.23 -20.12
N MET A 82 -25.65 0.00 -19.95
CA MET A 82 -24.52 -0.51 -20.70
C MET A 82 -25.00 -1.12 -22.02
N GLU A 83 -24.18 -0.99 -23.04
CA GLU A 83 -24.44 -1.56 -24.37
C GLU A 83 -23.73 -2.90 -24.50
N ARG A 84 -24.40 -3.90 -25.09
CA ARG A 84 -23.76 -5.20 -25.36
C ARG A 84 -22.84 -5.07 -26.56
N MET A 85 -21.53 -5.09 -26.33
CA MET A 85 -20.50 -4.89 -27.34
C MET A 85 -20.01 -6.19 -28.00
N ALA A 86 -20.09 -7.30 -27.28
CA ALA A 86 -19.78 -8.62 -27.80
C ALA A 86 -20.77 -9.62 -27.23
N SER A 87 -21.11 -10.64 -28.02
CA SER A 87 -22.00 -11.70 -27.60
C SER A 87 -21.55 -13.07 -28.06
N GLY A 88 -21.75 -14.08 -27.22
CA GLY A 88 -21.40 -15.47 -27.54
C GLY A 88 -19.90 -15.71 -27.74
N VAL A 89 -19.04 -14.89 -27.13
CA VAL A 89 -17.58 -14.99 -27.26
C VAL A 89 -16.96 -15.79 -26.10
N SER A 90 -15.66 -16.09 -26.16
CA SER A 90 -14.95 -16.67 -25.00
C SER A 90 -15.12 -15.77 -23.78
N CYS A 91 -15.27 -16.38 -22.60
CA CYS A 91 -15.31 -15.65 -21.34
C CYS A 91 -13.95 -15.07 -20.91
N TYR A 92 -12.88 -15.41 -21.64
CA TYR A 92 -11.48 -15.05 -21.36
C TYR A 92 -11.08 -15.40 -19.92
N ASP A 93 -11.56 -16.56 -19.46
CA ASP A 93 -11.37 -17.07 -18.12
C ASP A 93 -11.04 -18.56 -18.24
N PRO A 94 -9.82 -18.99 -17.86
CA PRO A 94 -9.41 -20.39 -17.93
C PRO A 94 -10.29 -21.34 -17.10
N ALA A 95 -11.03 -20.84 -16.11
CA ALA A 95 -11.97 -21.65 -15.35
C ALA A 95 -13.31 -21.87 -16.09
N GLN A 96 -13.51 -21.23 -17.25
CA GLN A 96 -14.79 -21.18 -17.97
C GLN A 96 -14.63 -21.39 -19.48
N GLU A 97 -13.66 -22.20 -19.93
CA GLU A 97 -13.36 -22.41 -21.36
C GLU A 97 -14.55 -22.94 -22.18
N ASP A 98 -15.39 -23.76 -21.56
CA ASP A 98 -16.58 -24.36 -22.18
C ASP A 98 -17.78 -23.42 -22.23
N ARG A 99 -17.69 -22.24 -21.61
CA ARG A 99 -18.78 -21.25 -21.55
C ARG A 99 -18.58 -20.17 -22.61
N ARG A 100 -19.69 -19.50 -22.93
CA ARG A 100 -19.70 -18.29 -23.76
C ARG A 100 -20.27 -17.14 -22.96
N CYS A 101 -19.76 -15.95 -23.23
CA CYS A 101 -20.08 -14.76 -22.49
C CYS A 101 -20.45 -13.60 -23.41
N ASP A 102 -21.23 -12.68 -22.84
CA ASP A 102 -21.47 -11.37 -23.40
C ASP A 102 -20.66 -10.33 -22.64
N PHE A 103 -20.19 -9.31 -23.36
CA PHE A 103 -19.50 -8.17 -22.77
C PHE A 103 -20.32 -6.90 -22.98
N TRP A 104 -20.72 -6.31 -21.86
CA TRP A 104 -21.43 -5.05 -21.78
C TRP A 104 -20.44 -3.92 -21.57
N GLN A 105 -20.68 -2.74 -22.12
CA GLN A 105 -19.77 -1.60 -22.03
C GLN A 105 -20.51 -0.29 -21.73
N ALA A 106 -19.87 0.57 -20.95
CA ALA A 106 -20.21 1.98 -20.82
C ALA A 106 -18.94 2.82 -20.79
N THR A 107 -19.07 4.09 -21.15
CA THR A 107 -17.96 5.06 -21.12
C THR A 107 -18.28 6.22 -20.19
N LEU A 108 -17.27 6.69 -19.47
CA LEU A 108 -17.31 7.88 -18.61
C LEU A 108 -16.28 8.89 -19.11
N THR A 109 -16.65 10.17 -19.17
CA THR A 109 -15.71 11.25 -19.54
C THR A 109 -15.87 12.39 -18.52
N PRO A 110 -15.34 12.24 -17.31
CA PRO A 110 -15.39 13.29 -16.29
C PRO A 110 -14.53 14.47 -16.74
N ASP A 111 -15.04 15.70 -16.61
CA ASP A 111 -14.42 16.93 -17.11
C ASP A 111 -13.77 17.79 -16.01
N VAL A 112 -13.91 17.39 -14.75
CA VAL A 112 -13.32 18.05 -13.58
C VAL A 112 -12.70 17.04 -12.61
N PRO A 113 -11.72 17.44 -11.77
CA PRO A 113 -11.19 16.59 -10.70
C PRO A 113 -12.32 16.09 -9.79
N THR A 114 -12.36 14.77 -9.57
CA THR A 114 -13.40 14.09 -8.81
C THR A 114 -12.97 12.66 -8.50
N THR A 115 -13.50 12.07 -7.44
CA THR A 115 -13.57 10.60 -7.32
C THR A 115 -14.93 10.12 -7.81
N LEU A 116 -14.91 9.21 -8.78
CA LEU A 116 -16.09 8.48 -9.22
C LEU A 116 -16.15 7.14 -8.50
N TYR A 117 -17.32 6.80 -7.97
CA TYR A 117 -17.61 5.51 -7.35
C TYR A 117 -18.65 4.77 -8.18
N TYR A 118 -18.31 3.59 -8.70
CA TYR A 118 -19.21 2.84 -9.58
C TYR A 118 -19.47 1.40 -9.13
N ARG A 119 -20.63 0.89 -9.56
CA ARG A 119 -21.05 -0.51 -9.40
C ARG A 119 -22.02 -0.90 -10.49
N PHE A 120 -22.24 -2.20 -10.66
CA PHE A 120 -23.13 -2.76 -11.67
C PHE A 120 -24.43 -3.26 -11.02
N ILE A 121 -25.52 -3.06 -11.75
CA ILE A 121 -26.87 -3.54 -11.46
C ILE A 121 -27.25 -4.40 -12.66
N VAL A 122 -27.39 -5.69 -12.43
CA VAL A 122 -27.61 -6.70 -13.46
C VAL A 122 -29.06 -7.14 -13.37
N GLN A 123 -29.78 -7.15 -14.49
CA GLN A 123 -31.20 -7.49 -14.53
C GLN A 123 -31.45 -8.63 -15.51
N ASP A 124 -32.22 -9.61 -15.06
CA ASP A 124 -32.87 -10.58 -15.93
C ASP A 124 -34.34 -10.65 -15.54
N GLY A 125 -35.22 -10.13 -16.41
CA GLY A 125 -36.64 -9.97 -16.13
C GLY A 125 -36.94 -9.35 -14.76
N THR A 126 -37.50 -10.14 -13.84
CA THR A 126 -37.79 -9.72 -12.45
C THR A 126 -36.63 -9.90 -11.47
N ALA A 127 -35.58 -10.64 -11.83
CA ALA A 127 -34.39 -10.80 -11.01
C ALA A 127 -33.46 -9.60 -11.13
N THR A 128 -32.81 -9.27 -10.01
CA THR A 128 -31.77 -8.24 -9.97
C THR A 128 -30.62 -8.73 -9.11
N ALA A 129 -29.40 -8.55 -9.61
CA ALA A 129 -28.17 -8.77 -8.87
C ALA A 129 -27.33 -7.48 -8.87
N TYR A 130 -26.45 -7.37 -7.89
CA TYR A 130 -25.50 -6.29 -7.76
C TYR A 130 -24.09 -6.85 -7.89
N TYR A 131 -23.21 -6.09 -8.52
CA TYR A 131 -21.79 -6.43 -8.58
C TYR A 131 -20.97 -5.19 -8.28
N ASP A 132 -20.19 -5.25 -7.22
CA ASP A 132 -19.32 -4.20 -6.72
C ASP A 132 -17.99 -4.81 -6.27
N ASP A 133 -17.10 -4.01 -5.71
CA ASP A 133 -15.82 -4.50 -5.19
C ASP A 133 -16.07 -5.50 -4.05
N ASP A 134 -15.07 -6.34 -3.81
CA ASP A 134 -15.14 -7.29 -2.71
C ASP A 134 -14.97 -6.58 -1.35
N ASP A 135 -14.79 -7.36 -0.29
CA ASP A 135 -14.68 -6.82 1.06
C ASP A 135 -13.33 -6.19 1.39
N PHE A 136 -12.31 -6.45 0.57
CA PHE A 136 -10.99 -5.87 0.70
C PHE A 136 -10.91 -4.45 0.12
N ARG A 137 -11.83 -4.10 -0.79
CA ARG A 137 -11.96 -2.75 -1.37
C ARG A 137 -10.66 -2.22 -1.98
N ASN A 138 -9.94 -3.11 -2.65
CA ASN A 138 -8.63 -2.84 -3.23
C ASN A 138 -8.63 -2.92 -4.76
N GLY A 139 -9.81 -2.92 -5.38
CA GLY A 139 -9.97 -3.14 -6.80
C GLY A 139 -9.73 -4.59 -7.21
N GLY A 140 -9.43 -4.81 -8.49
CA GLY A 140 -9.38 -6.16 -9.04
C GLY A 140 -10.77 -6.72 -9.31
N TRP A 141 -10.94 -8.03 -9.09
CA TRP A 141 -12.22 -8.74 -9.24
C TRP A 141 -13.21 -8.35 -8.14
N GLY A 142 -14.48 -8.25 -8.50
CA GLY A 142 -15.55 -8.03 -7.54
C GLY A 142 -16.34 -9.26 -7.18
N GLU A 143 -17.49 -9.01 -6.56
CA GLU A 143 -18.37 -10.04 -6.05
C GLU A 143 -19.83 -9.77 -6.46
N ALA A 144 -20.50 -10.82 -6.93
CA ALA A 144 -21.93 -10.81 -7.23
C ALA A 144 -22.76 -11.03 -5.96
N ARG A 145 -23.78 -10.20 -5.74
CA ARG A 145 -24.62 -10.24 -4.54
C ARG A 145 -26.11 -10.05 -4.86
N PRO A 146 -27.03 -10.70 -4.12
CA PRO A 146 -28.48 -10.54 -4.31
C PRO A 146 -29.02 -9.24 -3.71
N SER A 147 -28.30 -8.67 -2.75
CA SER A 147 -28.64 -7.42 -2.10
C SER A 147 -27.51 -6.42 -2.25
N LEU A 148 -27.87 -5.14 -2.25
CA LEU A 148 -26.91 -4.06 -2.36
C LEU A 148 -26.07 -3.96 -1.08
N ARG A 149 -24.74 -3.98 -1.24
CA ARG A 149 -23.77 -3.65 -0.20
C ARG A 149 -23.15 -2.26 -0.37
N ASP A 150 -22.90 -1.87 -1.62
CA ASP A 150 -22.27 -0.61 -2.02
C ASP A 150 -20.78 -0.51 -1.70
N ASN A 151 -20.02 -1.57 -1.96
CA ASN A 151 -18.55 -1.51 -2.00
C ASN A 151 -18.10 -0.99 -3.38
N SER A 152 -18.55 0.21 -3.77
CA SER A 152 -18.27 0.72 -5.12
C SER A 152 -16.78 0.79 -5.43
N TYR A 153 -16.41 0.42 -6.66
CA TYR A 153 -15.06 0.66 -7.21
C TYR A 153 -14.79 2.15 -7.33
N ALA A 154 -13.51 2.54 -7.25
CA ALA A 154 -13.10 3.93 -7.38
C ALA A 154 -12.34 4.22 -8.69
N ILE A 155 -12.62 5.38 -9.26
CA ILE A 155 -11.81 6.04 -10.29
C ILE A 155 -11.45 7.42 -9.77
N THR A 156 -10.16 7.66 -9.57
CA THR A 156 -9.65 8.99 -9.25
C THR A 156 -9.42 9.77 -10.55
N VAL A 157 -10.12 10.89 -10.67
CA VAL A 157 -9.84 11.92 -11.67
C VAL A 157 -9.00 12.96 -10.95
N PHE A 158 -7.69 12.94 -11.18
CA PHE A 158 -6.77 13.71 -10.38
C PHE A 158 -6.76 15.18 -10.80
N ASP A 159 -6.29 16.03 -9.88
CA ASP A 159 -6.06 17.44 -10.16
C ASP A 159 -4.91 17.58 -11.16
N PRO A 160 -5.11 18.15 -12.37
CA PRO A 160 -4.05 18.29 -13.36
C PRO A 160 -2.89 19.17 -12.87
N ASP A 161 -3.11 20.02 -11.86
CA ASP A 161 -2.07 20.84 -11.24
C ASP A 161 -1.24 20.04 -10.22
N PHE A 162 -1.66 18.83 -9.84
CA PHE A 162 -0.85 17.93 -9.03
C PHE A 162 0.33 17.39 -9.84
N GLN A 163 1.52 17.93 -9.57
CA GLN A 163 2.76 17.48 -10.19
C GLN A 163 3.38 16.34 -9.36
N PRO A 164 3.33 15.09 -9.82
CA PRO A 164 3.99 13.99 -9.12
C PRO A 164 5.51 14.21 -9.18
N ILE A 165 6.24 13.77 -8.14
CA ILE A 165 7.70 13.91 -8.08
C ILE A 165 8.34 12.96 -9.11
N PRO A 166 8.85 13.43 -10.27
CA PRO A 166 9.13 12.54 -11.40
C PRO A 166 10.25 11.54 -11.12
N TRP A 167 11.27 11.95 -10.36
CA TRP A 167 12.37 11.06 -9.99
C TRP A 167 11.93 9.94 -9.04
N MET A 168 10.89 10.16 -8.23
CA MET A 168 10.44 9.19 -7.23
C MET A 168 9.73 8.00 -7.87
N GLN A 169 9.05 8.20 -9.00
CA GLN A 169 8.34 7.14 -9.73
C GLN A 169 9.28 6.04 -10.26
N ASN A 170 10.56 6.36 -10.44
CA ASN A 170 11.59 5.46 -10.95
C ASN A 170 12.69 5.20 -9.92
N ALA A 171 12.44 5.51 -8.64
CA ALA A 171 13.46 5.41 -7.61
C ALA A 171 13.67 3.96 -7.13
N VAL A 172 14.93 3.60 -6.90
CA VAL A 172 15.32 2.42 -6.12
C VAL A 172 15.79 2.92 -4.76
N VAL A 173 14.95 2.71 -3.75
CA VAL A 173 15.18 3.20 -2.38
C VAL A 173 15.93 2.15 -1.56
N TYR A 174 17.00 2.58 -0.87
CA TYR A 174 17.72 1.77 0.10
C TYR A 174 17.57 2.41 1.49
N GLN A 175 16.92 1.70 2.41
CA GLN A 175 16.77 2.15 3.79
C GLN A 175 18.04 1.86 4.61
N ILE A 176 18.50 2.84 5.37
CA ILE A 176 19.65 2.75 6.27
C ILE A 176 19.21 3.08 7.69
N PHE A 177 19.42 2.13 8.59
CA PHE A 177 19.45 2.38 10.04
C PHE A 177 20.90 2.74 10.44
N PRO A 178 21.20 4.02 10.77
CA PRO A 178 22.57 4.54 10.83
C PRO A 178 23.52 3.73 11.72
N ASP A 179 23.14 3.48 12.98
CA ASP A 179 23.96 2.76 13.97
C ASP A 179 24.36 1.35 13.53
N ARG A 180 23.61 0.72 12.60
CA ARG A 180 23.79 -0.68 12.19
C ARG A 180 24.30 -0.86 10.78
N PHE A 181 24.48 0.23 10.02
CA PHE A 181 24.90 0.12 8.63
C PHE A 181 26.42 -0.01 8.50
N ARG A 182 27.15 0.95 9.08
CA ARG A 182 28.62 0.95 9.07
C ARG A 182 29.20 1.96 10.05
N ASP A 183 30.10 1.50 10.91
CA ASP A 183 31.04 2.37 11.63
C ASP A 183 32.09 2.90 10.63
N GLY A 184 32.06 4.22 10.42
CA GLY A 184 32.95 4.95 9.53
C GLY A 184 34.08 5.68 10.26
N ARG A 185 33.90 5.98 11.55
CA ARG A 185 34.91 6.55 12.44
C ARG A 185 34.65 6.12 13.89
N ALA A 186 35.68 5.61 14.56
CA ALA A 186 35.54 5.18 15.95
C ALA A 186 35.51 6.34 16.98
N ASN A 187 35.83 7.58 16.59
CA ASN A 187 36.04 8.69 17.53
C ASN A 187 34.75 9.35 18.03
N ASN A 188 33.61 9.08 17.41
CA ASN A 188 32.29 9.49 17.89
C ASN A 188 31.45 8.32 18.42
N ASN A 189 32.06 7.13 18.56
CA ASN A 189 31.36 5.99 19.13
C ASN A 189 30.99 6.27 20.59
N PRO A 190 29.78 5.86 21.02
CA PRO A 190 29.35 5.95 22.40
C PRO A 190 30.32 5.30 23.38
N LYS A 191 30.41 5.86 24.57
CA LYS A 191 31.01 5.19 25.72
C LYS A 191 29.92 4.68 26.65
N GLY A 192 30.10 3.50 27.23
CA GLY A 192 29.07 2.86 28.06
C GLY A 192 28.72 3.61 29.35
N ASN A 193 29.53 4.59 29.76
CA ASN A 193 29.27 5.45 30.92
C ASN A 193 28.72 6.84 30.56
N GLU A 194 28.42 7.12 29.28
CA GLU A 194 27.77 8.36 28.90
C GLU A 194 26.28 8.33 29.31
N PRO A 195 25.81 9.33 30.09
CA PRO A 195 24.39 9.45 30.39
C PRO A 195 23.66 9.84 29.11
N ARG A 196 22.58 9.14 28.77
CA ARG A 196 21.82 9.41 27.54
C ARG A 196 20.30 9.41 27.72
N TYR A 197 19.79 8.77 28.76
CA TYR A 197 18.36 8.78 29.09
C TYR A 197 18.16 9.26 30.51
N GLY A 198 17.21 10.18 30.69
CA GLY A 198 16.62 10.55 31.97
C GLY A 198 17.57 11.24 32.95
N TYR A 199 17.00 12.08 33.81
CA TYR A 199 17.67 12.60 34.99
C TYR A 199 16.82 12.37 36.25
N PRO A 200 17.38 11.78 37.33
CA PRO A 200 18.73 11.23 37.42
C PRO A 200 18.87 9.94 36.57
N PRO A 201 20.05 9.68 35.97
CA PRO A 201 20.25 8.49 35.15
C PRO A 201 20.13 7.23 36.00
N GLU A 202 19.19 6.33 35.65
CA GLU A 202 19.13 5.03 36.30
C GLU A 202 20.26 4.12 35.80
N PRO A 203 20.78 3.19 36.62
CA PRO A 203 21.79 2.22 36.16
C PRO A 203 21.34 1.39 34.94
N LEU A 204 20.02 1.25 34.76
CA LEU A 204 19.40 0.54 33.63
C LEU A 204 19.20 1.43 32.40
N ASP A 205 19.71 2.66 32.41
CA ASP A 205 19.58 3.61 31.30
C ASP A 205 20.95 3.93 30.66
N GLN A 206 21.99 3.21 31.10
CA GLN A 206 23.33 3.34 30.55
C GLN A 206 23.44 2.73 29.14
N ILE A 207 24.24 3.38 28.31
CA ILE A 207 24.55 2.90 26.97
C ILE A 207 25.23 1.53 27.03
N ILE A 208 24.76 0.60 26.19
CA ILE A 208 25.39 -0.70 25.96
C ILE A 208 26.18 -0.63 24.65
N VAL A 209 27.50 -0.60 24.74
CA VAL A 209 28.36 -0.69 23.55
C VAL A 209 28.45 -2.14 23.08
N LYS A 210 28.12 -2.38 21.82
CA LYS A 210 28.13 -3.70 21.17
C LYS A 210 29.24 -3.78 20.13
N ARG A 211 29.77 -4.98 19.90
CA ARG A 211 30.69 -5.24 18.80
C ARG A 211 29.91 -5.55 17.54
N TRP A 212 30.49 -5.23 16.39
CA TRP A 212 29.91 -5.65 15.10
C TRP A 212 29.77 -7.18 15.05
N GLY A 213 28.55 -7.65 14.77
CA GLY A 213 28.20 -9.08 14.78
C GLY A 213 27.60 -9.59 16.11
N ASP A 214 27.63 -8.79 17.19
CA ASP A 214 26.87 -9.11 18.39
C ASP A 214 25.36 -9.04 18.13
N LEU A 215 24.58 -9.78 18.92
CA LEU A 215 23.13 -9.62 18.91
C LEU A 215 22.72 -8.30 19.58
N PRO A 216 21.77 -7.55 18.98
CA PRO A 216 21.16 -6.38 19.62
C PRO A 216 20.55 -6.70 20.98
N GLU A 217 20.35 -5.67 21.79
CA GLU A 217 19.56 -5.79 23.03
C GLU A 217 18.13 -6.31 22.75
N GLY A 218 17.54 -7.04 23.70
CA GLY A 218 16.22 -7.67 23.55
C GLY A 218 16.25 -9.08 22.95
N TYR A 219 17.42 -9.58 22.54
CA TYR A 219 17.60 -10.97 22.11
C TYR A 219 17.78 -11.93 23.29
N CYS A 220 16.67 -12.47 23.80
CA CYS A 220 16.74 -13.69 24.60
C CYS A 220 17.10 -14.89 23.71
N ARG A 221 18.35 -15.33 23.89
CA ARG A 221 19.02 -16.60 23.59
C ARG A 221 18.15 -17.76 23.04
N HIS A 222 18.50 -18.23 21.83
CA HIS A 222 18.33 -19.61 21.28
C HIS A 222 17.10 -20.05 20.45
N TYR A 223 16.24 -19.20 19.89
CA TYR A 223 15.09 -19.67 19.06
C TYR A 223 14.26 -20.79 19.74
N GLN A 224 14.15 -20.79 21.07
CA GLN A 224 13.32 -21.77 21.76
C GLN A 224 11.87 -21.30 21.82
N SER A 225 10.96 -22.22 21.45
CA SER A 225 9.51 -22.07 21.63
C SER A 225 9.04 -23.07 22.69
N PRO A 226 8.38 -22.62 23.78
CA PRO A 226 8.06 -21.24 24.15
C PRO A 226 9.19 -20.55 24.94
N ALA A 227 9.31 -19.24 24.79
CA ALA A 227 10.30 -18.43 25.51
C ALA A 227 9.93 -18.29 27.00
N GLN A 228 10.81 -18.73 27.91
CA GLN A 228 10.71 -18.49 29.36
C GLN A 228 12.10 -18.44 30.02
N PRO A 229 12.44 -17.45 30.87
CA PRO A 229 11.74 -16.19 31.12
C PRO A 229 12.45 -15.00 30.43
N CYS A 230 11.72 -14.15 29.71
CA CYS A 230 12.09 -12.74 29.59
C CYS A 230 10.95 -11.88 29.06
N THR A 231 10.57 -10.90 29.89
CA THR A 231 9.77 -9.73 29.54
C THR A 231 10.71 -8.53 29.53
N GLU A 232 11.49 -8.37 28.46
CA GLU A 232 12.21 -7.11 28.22
C GLU A 232 12.28 -6.84 26.71
N GLY A 233 11.65 -5.75 26.26
CA GLY A 233 11.81 -5.21 24.91
C GLY A 233 13.11 -4.40 24.80
N PRO A 234 13.67 -4.22 23.59
CA PRO A 234 14.85 -3.39 23.41
C PRO A 234 14.55 -1.96 23.89
N ARG A 235 15.42 -1.41 24.74
CA ARG A 235 15.26 -0.04 25.27
C ARG A 235 15.81 1.04 24.34
N GLY A 236 16.45 0.63 23.25
CA GLY A 236 17.15 1.52 22.32
C GLY A 236 18.52 1.99 22.81
N ARG A 237 19.05 1.44 23.91
CA ARG A 237 20.30 1.89 24.53
C ARG A 237 21.54 1.17 24.02
N ASP A 238 21.40 0.22 23.08
CA ASP A 238 22.52 -0.52 22.51
C ASP A 238 23.05 0.11 21.22
N TYR A 239 24.36 0.34 21.16
CA TYR A 239 25.01 1.03 20.05
C TYR A 239 26.15 0.21 19.50
N PHE A 240 26.24 0.15 18.18
CA PHE A 240 27.28 -0.56 17.46
C PHE A 240 28.33 0.41 16.90
N GLY A 241 27.99 1.70 16.73
CA GLY A 241 28.90 2.75 16.28
C GLY A 241 28.72 3.13 14.81
N GLY A 242 27.60 2.75 14.17
CA GLY A 242 27.33 3.15 12.80
C GLY A 242 27.04 4.64 12.66
N ASP A 243 27.57 5.27 11.61
CA ASP A 243 27.60 6.73 11.49
C ASP A 243 27.48 7.22 10.03
N LEU A 244 27.36 8.55 9.84
CA LEU A 244 27.23 9.17 8.53
C LEU A 244 28.49 9.02 7.67
N ARG A 245 29.70 8.94 8.27
CA ARG A 245 30.93 8.64 7.51
C ARG A 245 30.91 7.23 6.95
N GLY A 246 30.35 6.27 7.66
CA GLY A 246 30.17 4.91 7.21
C GLY A 246 29.26 4.85 5.99
N VAL A 247 28.19 5.65 5.99
CA VAL A 247 27.34 5.85 4.80
C VAL A 247 28.13 6.44 3.64
N MET A 248 28.87 7.54 3.87
CA MET A 248 29.69 8.19 2.84
C MET A 248 30.70 7.21 2.19
N GLN A 249 31.36 6.37 2.99
CA GLN A 249 32.33 5.37 2.51
C GLN A 249 31.69 4.27 1.65
N ARG A 250 30.37 4.09 1.70
CA ARG A 250 29.64 3.05 0.97
C ARG A 250 28.78 3.59 -0.17
N LEU A 251 28.81 4.89 -0.47
CA LEU A 251 28.07 5.46 -1.59
C LEU A 251 28.41 4.78 -2.93
N GLN A 252 29.69 4.45 -3.18
CA GLN A 252 30.08 3.73 -4.39
C GLN A 252 29.47 2.32 -4.47
N TYR A 253 29.37 1.63 -3.33
CA TYR A 253 28.71 0.33 -3.25
C TYR A 253 27.21 0.45 -3.53
N LEU A 254 26.53 1.43 -2.93
CA LEU A 254 25.10 1.66 -3.12
C LEU A 254 24.80 2.04 -4.59
N LYS A 255 25.64 2.85 -5.21
CA LYS A 255 25.55 3.14 -6.65
C LYS A 255 25.71 1.89 -7.50
N ALA A 256 26.70 1.04 -7.20
CA ALA A 256 26.92 -0.20 -7.93
C ALA A 256 25.73 -1.18 -7.83
N LEU A 257 24.98 -1.12 -6.72
CA LEU A 257 23.73 -1.88 -6.54
C LEU A 257 22.55 -1.30 -7.37
N GLY A 258 22.65 -0.07 -7.87
CA GLY A 258 21.59 0.62 -8.61
C GLY A 258 20.68 1.50 -7.74
N VAL A 259 21.08 1.77 -6.50
CA VAL A 259 20.33 2.66 -5.59
C VAL A 259 20.34 4.09 -6.13
N THR A 260 19.17 4.73 -6.15
CA THR A 260 19.01 6.15 -6.53
C THR A 260 18.56 7.02 -5.36
N VAL A 261 18.12 6.41 -4.26
CA VAL A 261 17.66 7.12 -3.05
C VAL A 261 18.11 6.36 -1.81
N ILE A 262 18.70 7.06 -0.85
CA ILE A 262 18.90 6.56 0.51
C ILE A 262 17.82 7.16 1.39
N TYR A 263 17.09 6.30 2.08
CA TYR A 263 16.19 6.69 3.17
C TYR A 263 16.90 6.42 4.50
N LEU A 264 17.14 7.47 5.29
CA LEU A 264 17.72 7.34 6.62
C LEU A 264 16.59 7.29 7.65
N ASN A 265 16.63 6.29 8.54
CA ASN A 265 15.97 6.39 9.85
C ASN A 265 16.43 7.66 10.59
N PRO A 266 15.76 8.09 11.68
CA PRO A 266 16.07 9.36 12.33
C PRO A 266 17.56 9.52 12.68
N ILE A 267 18.10 10.71 12.40
CA ILE A 267 19.51 11.06 12.63
C ILE A 267 19.69 12.29 13.52
N PHE A 268 18.59 12.88 13.98
CA PHE A 268 18.62 14.04 14.85
C PHE A 268 18.97 13.65 16.28
N GLU A 269 19.42 14.62 17.07
CA GLU A 269 19.82 14.40 18.46
C GLU A 269 18.69 13.74 19.27
N ALA A 270 19.02 12.63 19.93
CA ALA A 270 18.06 11.80 20.64
C ALA A 270 18.69 10.96 21.76
N GLY A 271 17.86 10.41 22.65
CA GLY A 271 18.31 9.52 23.73
C GLY A 271 18.64 8.10 23.24
N SER A 272 17.94 7.64 22.20
CA SER A 272 18.03 6.26 21.72
C SER A 272 18.81 6.05 20.43
N ASN A 273 19.15 4.77 20.18
CA ASN A 273 19.80 4.32 18.96
C ASN A 273 18.90 4.43 17.72
N HIS A 274 17.59 4.51 17.90
CA HIS A 274 16.60 4.63 16.84
C HIS A 274 16.19 6.09 16.58
N ALA A 275 16.50 6.98 17.54
CA ALA A 275 16.35 8.43 17.46
C ALA A 275 14.93 8.97 17.15
N TYR A 276 13.90 8.17 17.45
CA TYR A 276 12.49 8.61 17.35
C TYR A 276 12.07 9.47 18.57
N ASP A 277 12.81 9.37 19.66
CA ASP A 277 12.76 10.23 20.84
C ASP A 277 13.63 11.48 20.61
N THR A 278 13.27 12.28 19.59
CA THR A 278 14.06 13.46 19.20
C THR A 278 14.09 14.52 20.32
N GLN A 279 15.30 14.90 20.71
CA GLN A 279 15.58 15.97 21.67
C GLN A 279 15.74 17.31 20.93
N ASP A 280 16.56 17.36 19.87
CA ASP A 280 16.76 18.57 19.04
C ASP A 280 16.74 18.22 17.54
N TYR A 281 15.74 18.73 16.81
CA TYR A 281 15.60 18.56 15.36
C TYR A 281 16.63 19.36 14.54
N TYR A 282 17.32 20.32 15.13
CA TYR A 282 18.28 21.18 14.42
C TYR A 282 19.70 20.62 14.44
N GLN A 283 19.96 19.58 15.22
CA GLN A 283 21.28 18.98 15.37
C GLN A 283 21.27 17.51 14.95
N ILE A 284 22.28 17.12 14.20
CA ILE A 284 22.61 15.71 13.99
C ILE A 284 23.13 15.12 15.31
N ASP A 285 22.69 13.91 15.62
CA ASP A 285 23.16 13.21 16.80
C ASP A 285 24.68 13.03 16.79
N LYS A 286 25.34 13.38 17.89
CA LYS A 286 26.82 13.31 18.00
C LYS A 286 27.39 11.94 17.66
N PHE A 287 26.66 10.84 17.91
CA PHE A 287 27.16 9.50 17.59
C PHE A 287 27.00 9.15 16.11
N PHE A 288 26.15 9.85 15.38
CA PHE A 288 26.06 9.72 13.92
C PHE A 288 26.96 10.69 13.17
N GLY A 289 27.20 11.88 13.72
CA GLY A 289 27.97 12.90 13.03
C GLY A 289 27.79 14.30 13.60
N ASP A 290 27.80 15.27 12.69
CA ASP A 290 27.37 16.64 12.91
C ASP A 290 26.70 17.17 11.62
N ASN A 291 26.18 18.40 11.68
CA ASN A 291 25.50 19.01 10.53
C ASN A 291 26.42 19.22 9.32
N GLN A 292 27.73 19.42 9.51
CA GLN A 292 28.68 19.57 8.41
C GLN A 292 28.92 18.24 7.70
N GLU A 293 28.98 17.15 8.45
CA GLU A 293 29.09 15.79 7.92
C GLU A 293 27.83 15.37 7.20
N PHE A 294 26.65 15.74 7.69
CA PHE A 294 25.41 15.52 6.95
C PHE A 294 25.39 16.28 5.62
N GLN A 295 25.78 17.56 5.61
CA GLN A 295 25.94 18.32 4.35
C GLN A 295 26.95 17.66 3.41
N GLN A 296 28.04 17.10 3.94
CA GLN A 296 29.02 16.38 3.13
C GLN A 296 28.44 15.10 2.54
N LEU A 297 27.68 14.32 3.32
CA LEU A 297 26.99 13.13 2.84
C LEU A 297 26.03 13.46 1.69
N VAL A 298 25.20 14.50 1.85
CA VAL A 298 24.26 14.94 0.81
C VAL A 298 25.02 15.31 -0.48
N ARG A 299 26.08 16.12 -0.38
CA ARG A 299 26.90 16.50 -1.56
C ARG A 299 27.52 15.29 -2.26
N LEU A 300 28.11 14.35 -1.50
CA LEU A 300 28.74 13.17 -2.08
C LEU A 300 27.71 12.20 -2.68
N ALA A 301 26.55 12.05 -2.06
CA ALA A 301 25.45 11.25 -2.59
C ALA A 301 24.94 11.85 -3.91
N GLU A 302 24.75 13.17 -3.97
CA GLU A 302 24.30 13.88 -5.18
C GLU A 302 25.29 13.70 -6.34
N GLN A 303 26.60 13.79 -6.08
CA GLN A 303 27.65 13.50 -7.09
C GLN A 303 27.56 12.07 -7.66
N GLN A 304 26.98 11.14 -6.90
CA GLN A 304 26.76 9.77 -7.33
C GLN A 304 25.39 9.54 -8.00
N GLY A 305 24.54 10.58 -8.07
CA GLY A 305 23.16 10.48 -8.56
C GLY A 305 22.19 9.92 -7.52
N ILE A 306 22.58 9.94 -6.23
CA ILE A 306 21.80 9.40 -5.11
C ILE A 306 21.17 10.56 -4.33
N ARG A 307 19.86 10.51 -4.11
CA ARG A 307 19.13 11.45 -3.26
C ARG A 307 19.07 10.95 -1.81
N ILE A 308 18.96 11.86 -0.86
CA ILE A 308 18.75 11.55 0.55
C ILE A 308 17.32 11.93 0.94
N VAL A 309 16.61 11.02 1.61
CA VAL A 309 15.33 11.24 2.26
C VAL A 309 15.51 11.01 3.77
N LEU A 310 15.00 11.93 4.58
CA LEU A 310 15.06 11.84 6.04
C LEU A 310 13.71 11.42 6.62
N ASP A 311 13.77 10.67 7.73
CA ASP A 311 12.63 10.41 8.58
C ASP A 311 12.27 11.66 9.40
N GLY A 312 11.02 12.13 9.25
CA GLY A 312 10.50 13.32 9.92
C GLY A 312 9.56 12.95 11.06
N VAL A 313 10.09 12.88 12.28
CA VAL A 313 9.34 12.47 13.47
C VAL A 313 8.54 13.64 14.05
N PHE A 314 7.49 14.09 13.35
CA PHE A 314 6.77 15.33 13.71
C PHE A 314 5.53 15.10 14.60
N ASN A 315 5.18 13.85 14.87
CA ASN A 315 4.02 13.53 15.71
C ASN A 315 4.32 13.64 17.20
N HIS A 316 5.55 13.39 17.63
CA HIS A 316 5.97 13.34 19.03
C HIS A 316 7.43 13.77 19.19
N VAL A 317 7.83 14.10 20.43
CA VAL A 317 9.19 14.49 20.84
C VAL A 317 9.65 13.64 22.01
N SER A 318 10.95 13.66 22.33
CA SER A 318 11.48 13.09 23.57
C SER A 318 10.86 13.74 24.80
N SER A 319 10.78 13.01 25.91
CA SER A 319 10.56 13.61 27.22
C SER A 319 11.69 14.54 27.64
N ASP A 320 12.89 14.35 27.07
CA ASP A 320 14.08 15.18 27.34
C ASP A 320 14.24 16.29 26.29
N SER A 321 13.21 16.56 25.47
CA SER A 321 13.20 17.68 24.52
C SER A 321 12.94 18.99 25.26
N PRO A 322 13.52 20.14 24.83
CA PRO A 322 13.26 21.47 25.42
C PRO A 322 11.80 21.94 25.34
N TYR A 323 10.94 21.20 24.63
CA TYR A 323 9.50 21.45 24.59
C TYR A 323 8.73 20.72 25.71
N PHE A 324 9.37 19.79 26.41
CA PHE A 324 8.76 18.97 27.46
C PHE A 324 9.41 19.21 28.83
N ASP A 325 10.74 19.17 28.91
CA ASP A 325 11.58 19.53 30.06
C ASP A 325 12.75 20.44 29.62
#